data_AF-A0A177ANH3-F1
#
_entry.id   AF-A0A177ANH3-F1
#
_cell.length_a   1.000
_cell.length_b   1.000
_cell.length_c   1.000
_cell.angle_alpha   90.00
_cell.angle_beta   90.00
_cell.angle_gamma   90.00
#
_symmetry.space_group_name_H-M   'P 1'
#
loop_
_entity.id
_entity.type
_entity.pdbx_description
1 polymer ?
#
loop_
_entity_poly.entity_id
_entity_poly.type
_entity_poly.pdbx_seq_one_letter_code
_entity_poly.pdbx_strand_id
1 'polypeptide(L)' 'MGRGISLNDDEKSQIIKLLADKVDVEEICTILNRNRNTIRRFIKNPNKPESVLKNSTFVT' A
#
# COMPACT_ATOMS: atom_id res chain seq x y z
N MET A 1 -15.18 11.34 -4.42
CA MET A 1 -15.04 10.02 -5.07
C MET A 1 -13.92 9.25 -4.37
N GLY A 2 -14.26 8.19 -3.64
CA GLY A 2 -13.33 7.42 -2.82
C GLY A 2 -12.31 6.68 -3.68
N ARG A 3 -11.09 7.19 -3.78
CA ARG A 3 -9.95 6.46 -4.37
C ARG A 3 -9.21 5.69 -3.28
N GLY A 4 -9.94 4.80 -2.61
CA GLY A 4 -9.36 3.74 -1.79
C GLY A 4 -9.18 2.52 -2.67
N ILE A 5 -8.12 2.48 -3.47
CA ILE A 5 -7.77 1.26 -4.18
C ILE A 5 -7.06 0.39 -3.14
N SER A 6 -7.85 -0.41 -2.42
CA SER A 6 -7.35 -1.39 -1.46
C SER A 6 -6.44 -2.38 -2.19
N LEU A 7 -5.28 -2.68 -1.60
CA LEU A 7 -4.42 -3.77 -2.07
C LEU A 7 -5.08 -5.08 -1.68
N ASN A 8 -5.15 -6.06 -2.60
CA ASN A 8 -5.57 -7.41 -2.24
C ASN A 8 -4.53 -8.08 -1.33
N ASP A 9 -4.96 -9.10 -0.59
CA ASP A 9 -4.06 -9.82 0.32
C ASP A 9 -2.90 -10.51 -0.41
N ASP A 10 -3.12 -10.98 -1.65
CA ASP A 10 -2.05 -11.45 -2.53
C ASP A 10 -1.02 -10.36 -2.85
N GLU A 11 -1.49 -9.15 -3.22
CA GLU A 11 -0.62 -8.01 -3.53
C GLU A 11 0.17 -7.59 -2.29
N LYS A 12 -0.48 -7.54 -1.12
CA LYS A 12 0.19 -7.25 0.16
C LYS A 12 1.31 -8.26 0.44
N SER A 13 1.02 -9.55 0.23
CA SER A 13 1.98 -10.63 0.43
C SER A 13 3.16 -10.53 -0.55
N GLN A 14 2.90 -10.21 -1.82
CA GLN A 14 3.95 -9.93 -2.80
C GLN A 14 4.80 -8.72 -2.43
N ILE A 15 4.19 -7.62 -1.98
CA ILE A 15 4.94 -6.43 -1.55
C ILE A 15 5.86 -6.79 -0.38
N ILE A 16 5.38 -7.53 0.61
CA ILE A 16 6.18 -7.98 1.76
C ILE A 16 7.36 -8.86 1.28
N LYS A 17 7.11 -9.81 0.37
CA LYS A 17 8.17 -10.67 -0.20
C LYS A 17 9.22 -9.86 -0.95
N LEU A 18 8.81 -8.93 -1.81
CA LEU A 18 9.72 -8.10 -2.60
C LEU A 18 10.53 -7.15 -1.69
N LEU A 19 9.93 -6.61 -0.63
CA LEU A 19 10.65 -5.82 0.37
C LEU A 19 11.67 -6.64 1.15
N ALA A 20 11.34 -7.89 1.48
CA ALA A 20 12.28 -8.80 2.15
C ALA A 20 13.51 -9.09 1.26
N ASP A 21 13.31 -9.14 -0.06
CA ASP A 21 14.36 -9.28 -1.07
C ASP A 21 15.13 -7.96 -1.34
N LYS A 22 14.82 -6.88 -0.62
CA LYS A 22 15.39 -5.52 -0.78
C LYS A 22 15.11 -4.88 -2.14
N VAL A 23 14.03 -5.27 -2.81
CA VAL A 23 13.59 -4.64 -4.07
C VAL A 23 13.09 -3.23 -3.83
N ASP A 24 13.45 -2.31 -4.72
CA ASP A 24 13.04 -0.92 -4.66
C ASP A 24 11.54 -0.72 -4.87
N VAL A 25 10.98 0.30 -4.22
CA VAL A 25 9.55 0.64 -4.32
C VAL A 25 9.14 0.98 -5.76
N GLU A 26 10.05 1.51 -6.57
CA GLU A 26 9.81 1.79 -7.99
C GLU A 26 9.62 0.51 -8.80
N GLU A 27 10.41 -0.51 -8.50
CA GLU A 27 10.33 -1.80 -9.17
C GLU A 27 9.07 -2.56 -8.73
N ILE A 28 8.74 -2.54 -7.44
CA ILE A 28 7.47 -3.08 -6.91
C ILE A 28 6.25 -2.41 -7.56
N CYS A 29 6.30 -1.08 -7.74
CA CYS A 29 5.27 -0.29 -8.42
C CYS A 29 5.06 -0.76 -9.87
N THR A 30 6.16 -1.12 -10.54
CA THR A 30 6.16 -1.60 -11.93
C THR A 30 5.62 -3.03 -12.02
N ILE A 31 6.08 -3.92 -11.13
CA ILE A 31 5.65 -5.33 -11.06
C ILE A 31 4.15 -5.44 -10.80
N LEU A 32 3.63 -4.67 -9.84
CA LEU A 32 2.24 -4.73 -9.43
C LEU A 32 1.33 -3.79 -10.24
N ASN A 33 1.91 -2.94 -11.11
CA ASN A 33 1.21 -1.88 -11.82
C ASN A 33 0.29 -1.06 -10.90
N ARG A 34 0.81 -0.73 -9.70
CA ARG A 34 0.09 -0.02 -8.64
C ARG A 34 0.72 1.33 -8.36
N ASN A 35 -0.07 2.28 -7.91
CA ASN A 35 0.43 3.61 -7.58
C ASN A 35 1.48 3.54 -6.46
N ARG A 36 2.65 4.18 -6.68
CA ARG A 36 3.72 4.30 -5.68
C ARG A 36 3.22 4.79 -4.32
N ASN A 37 2.26 5.71 -4.30
CA ASN A 37 1.69 6.23 -3.06
C ASN A 37 0.97 5.15 -2.27
N THR A 38 0.26 4.22 -2.94
CA THR A 38 -0.41 3.09 -2.30
C THR A 38 0.61 2.14 -1.68
N ILE A 39 1.63 1.76 -2.46
CA ILE A 39 2.72 0.89 -1.98
C ILE A 39 3.46 1.53 -0.80
N ARG A 40 3.84 2.81 -0.89
CA ARG A 40 4.46 3.55 0.22
C ARG A 40 3.58 3.59 1.47
N ARG A 41 2.26 3.78 1.31
CA ARG A 41 1.32 3.79 2.43
C ARG A 41 1.28 2.45 3.13
N PHE A 42 1.29 1.36 2.35
CA PHE A 42 1.33 0.01 2.86
C PHE A 42 2.66 -0.30 3.57
N ILE A 43 3.81 0.02 2.96
CA ILE A 43 5.14 -0.16 3.59
C ILE A 43 5.22 0.58 4.92
N LYS A 44 4.72 1.82 4.96
CA LYS A 44 4.74 2.64 6.18
C LYS A 44 3.81 2.10 7.28
N ASN A 45 2.80 1.32 6.93
CA ASN A 45 1.81 0.77 7.86
C ASN A 45 1.22 -0.55 7.35
N PRO A 46 1.98 -1.66 7.40
CA PRO A 46 1.57 -2.93 6.82
C PRO A 46 0.44 -3.62 7.61
N ASN A 47 0.25 -3.23 8.88
CA ASN A 47 -0.71 -3.81 9.82
C ASN A 47 -1.97 -2.97 10.04
N LYS A 48 -2.22 -1.93 9.24
CA LYS A 48 -3.39 -1.08 9.49
C LYS A 48 -4.65 -1.77 8.94
N PRO A 49 -5.57 -2.25 9.78
CA PRO A 49 -6.84 -2.76 9.29
C PRO A 49 -7.55 -1.64 8.54
N GLU A 50 -8.14 -2.01 7.40
CA GLU A 50 -8.79 -1.14 6.41
C GLU A 50 -9.81 -0.15 7.02
N SER A 51 -10.28 -0.46 8.23
CA SER A 51 -11.22 0.31 9.06
C SER A 51 -10.73 1.69 9.51
N VAL A 52 -9.42 1.98 9.55
CA VAL A 52 -8.91 3.26 10.10
C VAL A 52 -8.72 4.34 9.03
N LEU A 53 -8.75 4.00 7.73
CA LEU A 53 -8.58 4.99 6.66
C LEU A 53 -9.82 5.87 6.42
N LYS A 54 -10.96 5.52 7.04
CA LYS A 54 -12.24 6.25 6.89
C LYS A 54 -12.39 7.46 7.83
N ASN A 55 -11.51 7.64 8.83
CA ASN A 55 -11.67 8.67 9.88
C ASN A 55 -10.53 9.68 9.96
N SER A 56 -9.95 10.10 8.84
CA SER A 56 -9.09 11.29 8.81
C SER A 56 -9.72 12.35 7.91
N THR A 57 -10.94 12.72 8.29
CA THR A 57 -11.61 13.94 7.82
C THR A 57 -10.95 15.10 8.54
N PHE A 58 -10.25 15.93 7.78
CA PHE A 58 -10.00 17.36 7.99
C PHE A 58 -10.16 17.90 9.42
N VAL A 59 -9.03 18.18 10.08
CA VAL A 59 -8.97 19.30 11.03
C VAL A 59 -8.55 20.54 10.22
N THR A 60 -9.48 21.49 10.11
CA THR A 60 -9.23 22.88 9.71
C THR A 60 -9.00 23.69 10.97
#